data_AF-A0A3D0G9Y3-F1
#
_entry.id   AF-A0A3D0G9Y3-F1
#
_cell.length_a   1.000
_cell.length_b   1.000
_cell.length_c   1.000
_cell.angle_alpha   90.00
_cell.angle_beta   90.00
_cell.angle_gamma   90.00
#
_symmetry.space_group_name_H-M   'P 1'
#
loop_
_entity.id
_entity.type
_entity.pdbx_description
1 polymer ?
#
loop_
_entity_poly.entity_id
_entity_poly.type
_entity_poly.pdbx_seq_one_letter_code
_entity_poly.pdbx_strand_id
1 'polypeptide(L)'
;MGSYDIEEIVDGLDGPWAIDFLPDGGFLVTEIDGRLLHFDAKRARNDVGGLPEIARRGQGGLLDVTVARDFDMSREVFLSFATPQGGGAGTALAVGRLSEDTATLENVRVIFEMTTGGRRGQHFGSRVVESEDGTLFLTIGDRGNSDLA
;
A
#
# COMPACT_ATOMS: atom_id res chain seq x y z
N MET A 1 33.30 9.14 -7.01
CA MET A 1 32.06 8.79 -6.28
C MET A 1 31.90 9.78 -5.15
N GLY A 2 30.74 10.43 -5.04
CA GLY A 2 30.44 11.31 -3.89
C GLY A 2 30.19 10.49 -2.62
N SER A 3 30.40 11.09 -1.45
CA SER A 3 29.97 10.54 -0.17
C SER A 3 28.49 10.86 0.08
N TYR A 4 27.80 9.95 0.76
CA TYR A 4 26.42 10.13 1.21
C TYR A 4 26.36 9.88 2.72
N ASP A 5 25.54 10.66 3.41
CA ASP A 5 25.21 10.45 4.81
C ASP A 5 23.91 9.65 4.90
N ILE A 6 23.86 8.70 5.84
CA ILE A 6 22.69 7.87 6.12
C ILE A 6 22.25 8.19 7.54
N GLU A 7 20.99 8.61 7.70
CA GLU A 7 20.35 8.86 8.99
C GLU A 7 19.17 7.92 9.16
N GLU A 8 19.04 7.31 10.34
CA GLU A 8 17.85 6.56 10.73
C GLU A 8 16.73 7.54 11.10
N ILE A 9 15.62 7.47 10.39
CA ILE A 9 14.46 8.33 10.64
C ILE A 9 13.51 7.68 11.65
N VAL A 10 13.25 6.38 11.49
CA VAL A 10 12.41 5.55 12.37
C VAL A 10 12.96 4.12 12.43
N ASP A 11 12.66 3.41 13.51
CA ASP A 11 13.01 2.01 13.72
C ASP A 11 11.75 1.17 14.04
N GLY A 12 11.94 -0.11 14.38
CA GLY A 12 10.85 -0.97 14.88
C GLY A 12 9.78 -1.35 13.85
N LEU A 13 10.11 -1.27 12.56
CA LEU A 13 9.28 -1.75 11.46
C LEU A 13 9.44 -3.27 11.28
N ASP A 14 8.35 -3.95 10.96
CA ASP A 14 8.29 -5.40 10.71
C ASP A 14 7.81 -5.66 9.29
N GLY A 15 8.72 -6.08 8.42
CA GLY A 15 8.45 -6.28 7.00
C GLY A 15 7.87 -5.05 6.28
N PRO A 16 8.49 -3.85 6.39
CA PRO A 16 8.02 -2.67 5.66
C PRO A 16 8.11 -2.91 4.15
N TRP A 17 7.09 -2.46 3.41
CA TRP A 17 6.97 -2.68 1.97
C TRP A 17 7.04 -1.37 1.18
N ALA A 18 6.26 -0.37 1.55
CA ALA A 18 6.22 0.93 0.89
C ALA A 18 6.10 2.08 1.88
N ILE A 19 6.45 3.28 1.40
CA ILE A 19 6.34 4.55 2.11
C ILE A 19 5.81 5.61 1.14
N ASP A 20 4.95 6.50 1.62
CA ASP A 20 4.60 7.73 0.90
C ASP A 20 4.32 8.89 1.87
N PHE A 21 4.53 10.12 1.41
CA PHE A 21 4.59 11.31 2.27
C PHE A 21 3.28 12.08 2.28
N LEU A 22 2.91 12.59 3.44
CA LEU A 22 1.77 13.48 3.63
C LEU A 22 2.20 14.95 3.48
N PRO A 23 1.31 15.86 3.04
CA PRO A 23 1.63 17.28 2.88
C PRO A 23 2.04 18.01 4.17
N ASP A 24 1.66 17.48 5.33
CA ASP A 24 1.97 18.03 6.65
C ASP A 24 3.36 17.63 7.18
N GLY A 25 4.12 16.87 6.39
CA GLY A 25 5.44 16.36 6.75
C GLY A 25 5.42 15.02 7.47
N GLY A 26 4.24 14.44 7.70
CA GLY A 26 4.10 13.03 8.08
C GLY A 26 4.30 12.08 6.91
N PHE A 27 4.21 10.78 7.17
CA PHE A 27 4.27 9.76 6.13
C PHE A 27 3.54 8.48 6.56
N LEU A 28 3.14 7.71 5.56
CA LEU A 28 2.54 6.40 5.72
C LEU A 28 3.54 5.31 5.37
N VAL A 29 3.53 4.20 6.12
CA VAL A 29 4.33 3.01 5.83
C VAL A 29 3.41 1.80 5.81
N THR A 30 3.50 0.98 4.78
CA THR A 30 2.85 -0.34 4.75
C THR A 30 3.81 -1.40 5.25
N GLU A 31 3.28 -2.36 5.99
CA GLU A 31 3.97 -3.57 6.39
C GLU A 31 3.24 -4.78 5.82
N ILE A 32 4.01 -5.74 5.30
CA ILE A 32 3.50 -6.87 4.53
C ILE A 32 2.45 -7.70 5.29
N ASP A 33 2.53 -7.74 6.63
CA ASP A 33 1.61 -8.49 7.48
C ASP A 33 0.24 -7.80 7.67
N GLY A 34 -0.02 -6.71 6.95
CA GLY A 34 -1.35 -6.09 6.87
C GLY A 34 -1.51 -4.88 7.79
N ARG A 35 -0.42 -4.18 8.10
CA ARG A 35 -0.46 -2.95 8.91
C ARG A 35 -0.13 -1.74 8.06
N LEU A 36 -0.97 -0.71 8.16
CA LEU A 36 -0.67 0.63 7.69
C LEU A 36 -0.28 1.46 8.91
N LEU A 37 0.90 2.06 8.86
CA LEU A 37 1.43 2.91 9.92
C LEU A 37 1.42 4.35 9.45
N HIS A 38 1.10 5.26 10.35
CA HIS A 38 1.32 6.69 10.16
C HIS A 38 2.42 7.15 11.12
N PHE A 39 3.29 8.02 10.62
CA PHE A 39 4.26 8.75 11.40
C PHE A 39 4.04 10.25 11.19
N ASP A 40 3.84 11.00 12.27
CA ASP A 40 3.70 12.46 12.19
C ASP A 40 5.06 13.14 11.87
N ALA A 41 5.05 14.46 11.68
CA ALA A 41 6.26 15.24 11.43
C ALA A 41 7.32 15.19 12.58
N LYS A 42 6.91 14.74 13.78
CA LYS A 42 7.80 14.50 14.93
C LYS A 42 8.17 13.02 15.08
N ARG A 43 7.81 12.18 14.09
CA ARG A 43 8.07 10.74 14.02
C ARG A 43 7.29 9.94 15.08
N ALA A 44 6.21 10.48 15.63
CA ALA A 44 5.32 9.73 16.50
C ALA A 44 4.48 8.75 15.66
N ARG A 45 4.49 7.48 16.05
CA ARG A 45 3.83 6.37 15.34
C ARG A 45 2.40 6.15 15.83
N ASN A 46 1.48 5.87 14.90
CA ASN A 46 0.23 5.19 15.18
C ASN A 46 -0.12 4.18 14.08
N ASP A 47 -0.92 3.18 14.45
CA ASP A 47 -1.50 2.25 13.48
C ASP A 47 -2.75 2.89 12.85
N VAL A 48 -2.95 2.66 11.55
CA VAL A 48 -4.12 3.11 10.79
C VAL A 48 -5.03 1.92 10.52
N GLY A 49 -6.24 1.96 11.09
CA GLY A 49 -7.27 0.94 10.91
C GLY A 49 -8.08 1.09 9.62
N GLY A 50 -9.14 0.28 9.50
CA GLY A 50 -10.10 0.37 8.38
C GLY A 50 -9.65 -0.29 7.08
N LEU A 51 -8.56 -1.07 7.11
CA LEU A 51 -8.00 -1.74 5.93
C LEU A 51 -8.93 -2.85 5.40
N PRO A 52 -8.86 -3.16 4.09
CA PRO A 52 -9.59 -4.30 3.52
C PRO A 52 -9.06 -5.64 4.07
N GLU A 53 -9.77 -6.72 3.78
CA GLU A 53 -9.27 -8.07 4.08
C GLU A 53 -8.02 -8.36 3.23
N ILE A 54 -6.92 -8.72 3.90
CA ILE A 54 -5.60 -8.91 3.28
C ILE A 54 -5.16 -10.37 3.44
N ALA A 55 -4.83 -11.00 2.32
CA ALA A 55 -4.28 -12.35 2.28
C ALA A 55 -2.76 -12.32 2.43
N ARG A 56 -2.28 -12.61 3.65
CA ARG A 56 -0.84 -12.76 3.91
C ARG A 56 -0.33 -14.13 3.45
N ARG A 57 0.47 -14.16 2.38
CA ARG A 57 1.12 -15.40 1.89
C ARG A 57 2.33 -15.13 1.00
N GLY A 58 3.53 -15.61 1.39
CA GLY A 58 4.75 -15.50 0.58
C GLY A 58 5.17 -14.04 0.38
N GLN A 59 5.06 -13.53 -0.84
CA GLN A 59 5.27 -12.13 -1.23
C GLN A 59 3.97 -11.28 -1.16
N GLY A 60 2.83 -11.90 -0.87
CA GLY A 60 1.53 -11.22 -0.79
C GLY A 60 1.23 -10.75 0.63
N GLY A 61 0.57 -9.60 0.73
CA GLY A 61 0.29 -8.89 1.96
C GLY A 61 -0.33 -7.52 1.67
N LEU A 62 -0.16 -6.57 2.58
CA LEU A 62 -0.31 -5.14 2.25
C LEU A 62 0.97 -4.68 1.54
N LEU A 63 0.83 -4.04 0.38
CA LEU A 63 1.95 -3.81 -0.52
C LEU A 63 2.19 -2.31 -0.69
N ASP A 64 1.78 -1.70 -1.79
CA ASP A 64 2.08 -0.29 -2.04
C ASP A 64 1.09 0.65 -1.37
N VAL A 65 1.56 1.86 -1.08
CA VAL A 65 0.75 2.99 -0.63
C VAL A 65 1.04 4.19 -1.51
N THR A 66 -0.01 4.90 -1.92
CA THR A 66 0.10 6.16 -2.65
C THR A 66 -0.85 7.18 -2.02
N VAL A 67 -0.30 8.28 -1.53
CA VAL A 67 -1.05 9.45 -1.09
C VAL A 67 -1.52 10.18 -2.33
N ALA A 68 -2.83 10.42 -2.46
CA ALA A 68 -3.37 11.08 -3.63
C ALA A 68 -2.76 12.48 -3.83
N ARG A 69 -2.55 12.89 -5.07
CA ARG A 69 -2.02 14.23 -5.40
C ARG A 69 -2.90 15.35 -4.88
N ASP A 70 -4.20 15.10 -4.78
CA ASP A 70 -5.19 16.02 -4.24
C ASP A 70 -5.50 15.80 -2.75
N PHE A 71 -4.60 15.14 -1.99
CA PHE A 71 -4.81 14.77 -0.60
C PHE A 71 -5.25 15.93 0.31
N ASP A 72 -4.76 17.16 0.07
CA ASP A 72 -5.19 18.36 0.80
C ASP A 72 -6.71 18.64 0.69
N MET A 73 -7.37 18.09 -0.34
CA MET A 73 -8.80 18.20 -0.58
C MET A 73 -9.54 16.87 -0.31
N SER A 74 -9.03 15.76 -0.86
CA SER A 74 -9.72 14.46 -0.85
C SER A 74 -9.41 13.64 0.41
N ARG A 75 -8.20 13.82 0.95
CA ARG A 75 -7.54 12.93 1.92
C ARG A 75 -7.49 11.46 1.48
N GLU A 76 -7.52 11.20 0.17
CA GLU A 76 -7.53 9.83 -0.36
C GLU A 76 -6.13 9.20 -0.34
N VAL A 77 -6.11 7.91 0.00
CA VAL A 77 -4.92 7.06 -0.04
C VAL A 77 -5.28 5.81 -0.83
N PHE A 78 -4.42 5.45 -1.77
CA PHE A 78 -4.51 4.22 -2.53
C PHE A 78 -3.63 3.16 -1.89
N LEU A 79 -4.16 1.95 -1.77
CA LEU A 79 -3.45 0.80 -1.24
C LEU A 79 -3.53 -0.36 -2.22
N SER A 80 -2.39 -0.90 -2.63
CA SER A 80 -2.37 -2.19 -3.30
C SER A 80 -2.12 -3.31 -2.29
N PHE A 81 -2.79 -4.43 -2.48
CA PHE A 81 -2.73 -5.54 -1.53
C PHE A 81 -3.06 -6.87 -2.20
N ALA A 82 -2.72 -7.96 -1.52
CA ALA A 82 -3.17 -9.29 -1.86
C ALA A 82 -4.57 -9.52 -1.29
N THR A 83 -5.59 -9.66 -2.15
CA THR A 83 -6.97 -9.99 -1.75
C THR A 83 -7.19 -11.52 -1.78
N PRO A 84 -7.91 -12.12 -0.81
CA PRO A 84 -8.26 -13.54 -0.85
C PRO A 84 -9.12 -13.90 -2.07
N GLN A 85 -8.72 -14.93 -2.83
CA GLN A 85 -9.46 -15.38 -4.02
C GLN A 85 -9.36 -16.90 -4.22
N GLY A 86 -10.50 -17.62 -4.26
CA GLY A 86 -10.54 -19.03 -4.66
C GLY A 86 -9.63 -19.98 -3.85
N GLY A 87 -9.36 -19.67 -2.58
CA GLY A 87 -8.41 -20.39 -1.73
C GLY A 87 -6.93 -20.02 -1.95
N GLY A 88 -6.67 -18.94 -2.69
CA GLY A 88 -5.37 -18.30 -2.90
C GLY A 88 -5.49 -16.78 -2.74
N ALA A 89 -4.70 -16.03 -3.51
CA ALA A 89 -4.73 -14.58 -3.50
C ALA A 89 -4.41 -13.97 -4.88
N GLY A 90 -4.94 -12.77 -5.11
CA GLY A 90 -4.67 -11.93 -6.28
C GLY A 90 -4.36 -10.48 -5.88
N THR A 91 -3.81 -9.70 -6.80
CA THR A 91 -3.53 -8.27 -6.59
C THR A 91 -4.82 -7.46 -6.73
N ALA A 92 -5.06 -6.58 -5.76
CA ALA A 92 -6.14 -5.61 -5.76
C ALA A 92 -5.61 -4.21 -5.43
N LEU A 93 -6.44 -3.20 -5.72
CA LEU A 93 -6.24 -1.80 -5.38
C LEU A 93 -7.50 -1.28 -4.70
N ALA A 94 -7.33 -0.68 -3.53
CA ALA A 94 -8.38 0.03 -2.83
C ALA A 94 -8.04 1.52 -2.72
N VAL A 95 -9.07 2.34 -2.56
CA VAL A 95 -8.96 3.73 -2.12
C VAL A 95 -9.74 3.89 -0.83
N GLY A 96 -9.21 4.68 0.09
CA GLY A 96 -9.87 5.08 1.32
C GLY A 96 -9.49 6.51 1.70
N ARG A 97 -10.35 7.18 2.46
CA ARG A 97 -10.08 8.51 2.98
C ARG A 97 -9.40 8.41 4.34
N LEU A 98 -8.20 8.95 4.51
CA LEU A 98 -7.54 9.02 5.81
C LEU A 98 -8.28 10.00 6.72
N SER A 99 -8.76 9.52 7.86
CA SER A 99 -9.41 10.34 8.90
C SER A 99 -8.52 11.50 9.36
N GLU A 100 -9.13 12.57 9.87
CA GLU A 100 -8.42 13.78 10.32
C GLU A 100 -7.43 13.50 11.46
N ASP A 101 -7.77 12.54 12.34
CA ASP A 101 -6.89 12.10 13.43
C ASP A 101 -5.89 11.01 12.99
N THR A 102 -5.86 10.67 11.70
CA THR A 102 -4.98 9.66 11.09
C THR A 102 -5.11 8.26 11.67
N ALA A 103 -6.21 7.94 12.38
CA ALA A 103 -6.38 6.66 13.06
C ALA A 103 -7.03 5.56 12.20
N THR A 104 -7.75 5.93 11.14
CA THR A 104 -8.46 4.99 10.27
C THR A 104 -8.56 5.47 8.84
N LEU A 105 -8.62 4.52 7.89
CA LEU A 105 -9.20 4.78 6.57
C LEU A 105 -10.71 4.64 6.64
N GLU A 106 -11.42 5.58 6.02
CA GLU A 106 -12.87 5.66 5.92
C GLU A 106 -13.31 5.43 4.48
N ASN A 107 -14.54 4.95 4.29
CA ASN A 107 -15.15 4.74 2.97
C ASN A 107 -14.29 3.88 2.02
N VAL A 108 -13.58 2.90 2.59
CA VAL A 108 -12.68 2.05 1.82
C VAL A 108 -13.46 1.26 0.78
N ARG A 109 -13.03 1.38 -0.47
CA ARG A 109 -13.60 0.65 -1.61
C ARG A 109 -12.49 0.06 -2.47
N VAL A 110 -12.67 -1.20 -2.86
CA VAL A 110 -11.81 -1.85 -3.86
C VAL A 110 -12.20 -1.32 -5.24
N ILE A 111 -11.23 -0.75 -5.96
CA ILE A 111 -11.43 -0.10 -7.26
C ILE A 111 -10.84 -0.91 -8.42
N PHE A 112 -9.96 -1.86 -8.10
CA PHE A 112 -9.49 -2.86 -9.03
C PHE A 112 -9.22 -4.15 -8.27
N GLU A 113 -9.55 -5.27 -8.89
CA GLU A 113 -9.22 -6.60 -8.42
C GLU A 113 -8.90 -7.46 -9.63
N MET A 114 -7.75 -8.15 -9.63
CA MET A 114 -7.41 -9.03 -10.73
C MET A 114 -8.41 -10.19 -10.83
N THR A 115 -8.79 -10.57 -12.05
CA THR A 115 -9.87 -11.56 -12.26
C THR A 115 -9.52 -12.97 -11.75
N THR A 116 -8.26 -13.37 -11.90
CA THR A 116 -7.82 -14.73 -11.58
C THR A 116 -6.60 -14.70 -10.68
N GLY A 117 -6.83 -14.89 -9.38
CA GLY A 117 -5.76 -15.11 -8.42
C GLY A 117 -5.09 -16.48 -8.54
N GLY A 118 -4.13 -16.73 -7.66
CA GLY A 118 -3.36 -17.97 -7.65
C GLY A 118 -3.13 -18.48 -6.23
N ARG A 119 -2.97 -19.80 -6.09
CA ARG A 119 -2.60 -20.44 -4.81
C ARG A 119 -1.11 -20.27 -4.47
N ARG A 120 -0.29 -19.78 -5.40
CA ARG A 120 1.13 -19.51 -5.14
C ARG A 120 1.29 -18.18 -4.40
N GLY A 121 2.40 -18.05 -3.67
CA GLY A 121 2.70 -16.85 -2.88
C GLY A 121 3.65 -15.89 -3.59
N GLN A 122 3.73 -15.85 -4.91
CA GLN A 122 4.79 -15.13 -5.65
C GLN A 122 4.23 -14.29 -6.80
N HIS A 123 4.94 -13.24 -7.18
CA HIS A 123 4.69 -12.39 -8.35
C HIS A 123 3.36 -11.62 -8.25
N PHE A 124 3.23 -10.75 -7.25
CA PHE A 124 2.07 -9.86 -7.09
C PHE A 124 2.22 -8.55 -7.89
N GLY A 125 3.45 -8.07 -8.11
CA GLY A 125 3.70 -6.75 -8.68
C GLY A 125 3.35 -5.68 -7.65
N SER A 126 2.28 -4.94 -7.91
CA SER A 126 1.54 -4.10 -6.97
C SER A 126 2.02 -2.66 -6.79
N ARG A 127 3.04 -2.19 -7.50
CA ARG A 127 3.35 -0.75 -7.51
C ARG A 127 2.19 0.08 -8.08
N VAL A 128 1.83 1.16 -7.39
CA VAL A 128 0.85 2.17 -7.79
C VAL A 128 1.58 3.50 -8.02
N VAL A 129 1.24 4.19 -9.11
CA VAL A 129 1.73 5.55 -9.39
C VAL A 129 0.59 6.38 -9.94
N GLU A 130 0.39 7.57 -9.37
CA GLU A 130 -0.57 8.55 -9.86
C GLU A 130 0.12 9.61 -10.76
N SER A 131 -0.34 9.72 -12.01
CA SER A 131 0.11 10.78 -12.93
C SER A 131 -0.55 12.13 -12.63
N GLU A 132 -0.04 13.18 -13.26
CA GLU A 132 -0.52 14.57 -13.05
C GLU A 132 -2.00 14.78 -13.40
N ASP A 133 -2.58 13.94 -14.27
CA ASP A 133 -3.99 13.98 -14.65
C ASP A 133 -4.91 13.09 -13.79
N GLY A 134 -4.37 12.46 -12.75
CA GLY A 134 -5.08 11.55 -11.86
C GLY A 134 -5.19 10.11 -12.37
N THR A 135 -4.54 9.76 -13.48
CA THR A 135 -4.49 8.36 -13.93
C THR A 135 -3.64 7.52 -12.97
N LEU A 136 -4.18 6.37 -12.55
CA LEU A 136 -3.46 5.39 -11.72
C LEU A 136 -2.83 4.30 -12.59
N PHE A 137 -1.52 4.14 -12.47
CA PHE A 137 -0.78 3.01 -13.03
C PHE A 137 -0.55 1.97 -11.95
N LEU A 138 -1.14 0.79 -12.12
CA LEU A 138 -0.95 -0.36 -11.24
C LEU A 138 -0.18 -1.45 -11.97
N THR A 139 0.94 -1.90 -11.39
CA THR A 139 1.67 -3.07 -11.90
C THR A 139 1.04 -4.35 -11.37
N ILE A 140 0.88 -5.37 -12.22
CA ILE A 140 0.34 -6.68 -11.85
C ILE A 140 1.35 -7.75 -12.23
N GLY A 141 1.67 -8.63 -11.28
CA GLY A 141 2.52 -9.79 -11.54
C GLY A 141 1.74 -10.97 -12.12
N ASP A 142 2.44 -11.85 -12.84
CA ASP A 142 1.90 -13.03 -13.53
C ASP A 142 1.38 -14.16 -12.59
N ARG A 143 1.48 -14.00 -11.26
CA ARG A 143 1.13 -15.01 -10.23
C ARG A 143 1.90 -16.35 -10.33
N GLY A 144 3.03 -16.35 -11.04
CA GLY A 144 3.80 -17.54 -11.40
C GLY A 144 3.13 -18.39 -12.48
N ASN A 145 2.25 -17.81 -13.29
CA ASN A 145 1.66 -18.42 -14.47
C ASN A 145 2.43 -17.96 -15.72
N SER A 146 3.15 -18.89 -16.35
CA SER A 146 3.93 -18.61 -17.57
C SER A 146 3.09 -18.08 -18.73
N ASP A 147 1.79 -18.39 -18.75
CA ASP A 147 0.89 -17.97 -19.83
C ASP A 147 0.41 -16.51 -19.65
N LEU A 148 0.70 -15.89 -18.50
CA LEU A 148 0.40 -14.49 -18.18
C LEU A 148 1.65 -13.58 -18.22
N ALA A 149 2.81 -14.14 -18.55
CA ALA A 149 4.11 -13.44 -18.56
C ALA A 149 4.44 -12.85 -19.94
#